data_AF-A0A930X9H0-F1
#
_entry.id   AF-A0A930X9H0-F1
#
_cell.length_a   1.000
_cell.length_b   1.000
_cell.length_c   1.000
_cell.angle_alpha   90.00
_cell.angle_beta   90.00
_cell.angle_gamma   90.00
#
_symmetry.space_group_name_H-M   'P 1'
#
loop_
_entity.id
_entity.type
_entity.pdbx_description
1 polymer ?
#
loop_
_entity_poly.entity_id
_entity_poly.type
_entity_poly.pdbx_seq_one_letter_code
_entity_poly.pdbx_strand_id
1 'polypeptide(L)'
;MGLFEDFSSFLESRLEEFLNNNPQLKLEVLRDELKQQERDTLKLIIDLQSQQKKAETDVIEIGKEIQKWHPRIAKAKGAGRLDLAKEAEEREINLLCQGKLAWEKMENAKAKIKESKQLLASIEQKQKEVNLKIKELKNTQQSNYSYSPFSSSDTIYNSYSTDSLDPLEEKFAQWEIDQELKTMKKN
;
A
#
# COMPACT_ATOMS: atom_id res chain seq x y z
N MET A 1 2.18 -38.58 -13.43
CA MET A 1 1.05 -37.69 -13.78
C MET A 1 0.10 -37.77 -12.61
N GLY A 2 0.32 -36.91 -11.63
CA GLY A 2 -0.28 -37.04 -10.30
C GLY A 2 -1.67 -36.41 -10.25
N LEU A 3 -2.55 -36.96 -9.40
CA LEU A 3 -3.88 -36.42 -9.10
C LEU A 3 -3.88 -34.93 -8.70
N PHE A 4 -2.72 -34.40 -8.27
CA PHE A 4 -2.51 -32.99 -7.96
C PHE A 4 -2.41 -32.08 -9.20
N GLU A 5 -1.89 -32.60 -10.32
CA GLU A 5 -1.78 -31.88 -11.59
C GLU A 5 -3.15 -31.75 -12.28
N ASP A 6 -3.97 -32.80 -12.19
CA ASP A 6 -5.36 -32.79 -12.65
C ASP A 6 -6.25 -31.87 -11.78
N PHE A 7 -5.95 -31.73 -10.49
CA PHE A 7 -6.66 -30.82 -9.59
C PHE A 7 -6.25 -29.35 -9.77
N SER A 8 -4.95 -29.08 -9.97
CA SER A 8 -4.47 -27.73 -10.29
C SER A 8 -5.00 -27.25 -11.64
N SER A 9 -4.96 -28.08 -12.67
CA SER A 9 -5.51 -27.73 -13.99
C SER A 9 -7.03 -27.58 -14.00
N PHE A 10 -7.75 -28.38 -13.20
CA PHE A 10 -9.19 -28.20 -12.98
C PHE A 10 -9.51 -26.91 -12.23
N LEU A 11 -8.75 -26.55 -11.20
CA LEU A 11 -8.90 -25.25 -10.52
C LEU A 11 -8.59 -24.10 -11.47
N GLU A 12 -7.51 -24.18 -12.24
CA GLU A 12 -7.09 -23.13 -13.18
C GLU A 12 -8.14 -22.92 -14.29
N SER A 13 -8.67 -24.01 -14.87
CA SER A 13 -9.78 -23.99 -15.82
C SER A 13 -11.05 -23.35 -15.24
N ARG A 14 -11.43 -23.72 -14.01
CA ARG A 14 -12.62 -23.15 -13.37
C ARG A 14 -12.41 -21.72 -12.90
N LEU A 15 -11.18 -21.33 -12.56
CA LEU A 15 -10.82 -19.98 -12.12
C LEU A 15 -10.78 -19.04 -13.32
N GLU A 16 -10.28 -19.48 -14.48
CA GLU A 16 -10.36 -18.73 -15.75
C GLU A 16 -11.81 -18.55 -16.23
N GLU A 17 -12.63 -19.61 -16.13
CA GLU A 17 -14.05 -19.54 -16.45
C GLU A 17 -14.82 -18.65 -15.44
N PHE A 18 -14.43 -18.67 -14.16
CA PHE A 18 -14.98 -17.79 -13.11
C PHE A 18 -14.55 -16.32 -13.27
N LEU A 19 -13.31 -16.09 -13.72
CA LEU A 19 -12.74 -14.77 -14.02
C LEU A 19 -13.37 -14.14 -15.26
N ASN A 20 -13.73 -14.93 -16.27
CA ASN A 20 -14.45 -14.44 -17.46
C ASN A 20 -15.92 -14.09 -17.15
N ASN A 21 -16.54 -14.81 -16.22
CA ASN A 21 -17.96 -14.63 -15.89
C ASN A 21 -18.23 -13.55 -14.82
N ASN A 22 -17.21 -13.05 -14.10
CA ASN A 22 -17.39 -12.11 -12.99
C ASN A 22 -16.39 -10.93 -13.03
N PRO A 23 -16.59 -9.92 -13.91
CA PRO A 23 -15.72 -8.73 -13.98
C PRO A 23 -15.62 -7.96 -12.64
N GLN A 24 -16.65 -8.07 -11.80
CA GLN A 24 -16.68 -7.55 -10.44
C GLN A 24 -15.64 -8.18 -9.51
N LEU A 25 -15.42 -9.49 -9.61
CA LEU A 25 -14.48 -10.22 -8.75
C LEU A 25 -13.03 -9.83 -9.06
N LYS A 26 -12.72 -9.58 -10.34
CA LYS A 26 -11.42 -9.05 -10.78
C LYS A 26 -11.13 -7.65 -10.20
N LEU A 27 -12.14 -6.78 -10.12
CA LEU A 27 -11.97 -5.45 -9.53
C LEU A 27 -11.81 -5.52 -8.00
N GLU A 28 -12.46 -6.47 -7.34
CA GLU A 28 -12.27 -6.70 -5.90
C GLU A 28 -10.87 -7.25 -5.59
N VAL A 29 -10.36 -8.21 -6.36
CA VAL A 29 -8.96 -8.68 -6.24
C VAL A 29 -7.98 -7.54 -6.48
N LEU A 30 -8.18 -6.75 -7.54
CA LEU A 30 -7.35 -5.57 -7.84
C LEU A 30 -7.37 -4.54 -6.70
N ARG A 31 -8.53 -4.32 -6.06
CA ARG A 31 -8.65 -3.45 -4.89
C ARG A 31 -7.81 -3.98 -3.73
N ASP A 32 -7.85 -5.27 -3.46
CA ASP A 32 -7.13 -5.87 -2.34
C ASP A 32 -5.61 -5.87 -2.60
N GLU A 33 -5.17 -6.14 -3.83
CA GLU A 33 -3.78 -5.94 -4.25
C GLU A 33 -3.32 -4.50 -4.05
N LEU A 34 -4.12 -3.51 -4.47
CA LEU A 34 -3.77 -2.10 -4.28
C LEU A 34 -3.70 -1.71 -2.80
N LYS A 35 -4.54 -2.27 -1.93
CA LYS A 35 -4.45 -2.06 -0.47
C LYS A 35 -3.20 -2.70 0.12
N GLN A 36 -2.82 -3.88 -0.35
CA GLN A 36 -1.58 -4.52 0.08
C GLN A 36 -0.37 -3.71 -0.37
N GLN A 37 -0.34 -3.28 -1.63
CA GLN A 37 0.74 -2.46 -2.19
C GLN A 37 0.87 -1.12 -1.45
N GLU A 38 -0.25 -0.50 -1.06
CA GLU A 38 -0.26 0.71 -0.23
C GLU A 38 0.42 0.46 1.13
N ARG A 39 0.01 -0.60 1.84
CA ARG A 39 0.59 -0.97 3.15
C ARG A 39 2.08 -1.26 3.05
N ASP A 40 2.51 -1.98 2.03
CA ASP A 40 3.92 -2.31 1.83
C ASP A 40 4.74 -1.06 1.46
N THR A 41 4.17 -0.16 0.64
CA THR A 41 4.79 1.13 0.33
C THR A 41 4.92 2.01 1.57
N LEU A 42 3.92 2.03 2.45
CA LEU A 42 3.98 2.76 3.73
C LEU A 42 5.06 2.21 4.65
N LYS A 43 5.17 0.88 4.79
CA LYS A 43 6.25 0.24 5.56
C LYS A 43 7.62 0.61 5.00
N LEU A 44 7.78 0.54 3.67
CA LEU A 44 9.01 0.91 2.99
C LEU A 44 9.40 2.37 3.29
N ILE A 45 8.43 3.30 3.27
CA ILE A 45 8.68 4.71 3.61
C ILE A 45 9.18 4.84 5.05
N ILE A 46 8.55 4.16 6.01
CA ILE A 46 8.96 4.18 7.42
C ILE A 46 10.38 3.65 7.60
N ASP A 47 10.69 2.52 6.95
CA ASP A 47 12.02 1.93 7.00
C ASP A 47 13.09 2.85 6.42
N LEU A 48 12.80 3.48 5.26
CA LEU A 48 13.70 4.44 4.64
C LEU A 48 13.89 5.69 5.50
N GLN A 49 12.84 6.18 6.17
CA GLN A 49 12.95 7.30 7.12
C GLN A 49 13.84 6.96 8.31
N SER A 50 13.73 5.74 8.84
CA SER A 50 14.61 5.25 9.91
C SER A 50 16.07 5.18 9.44
N GLN A 51 16.32 4.67 8.23
CA GLN A 51 17.65 4.64 7.63
C GLN A 51 18.22 6.05 7.41
N GLN A 52 17.39 6.98 6.89
CA GLN A 52 17.78 8.37 6.70
C GLN A 52 18.22 9.02 8.02
N LYS A 53 17.42 8.84 9.09
CA LYS A 53 17.72 9.41 10.41
C LYS A 53 19.00 8.85 11.03
N LYS A 54 19.25 7.55 10.83
CA LYS A 54 20.51 6.92 11.26
C LYS A 54 21.70 7.53 10.52
N ALA A 55 21.62 7.60 9.19
CA ALA A 55 22.68 8.20 8.38
C ALA A 55 22.92 9.69 8.71
N GLU A 56 21.86 10.45 9.00
CA GLU A 56 21.97 11.83 9.47
C GLU A 56 22.72 11.93 10.81
N THR A 57 22.41 11.02 11.75
CA THR A 57 23.10 10.94 13.05
C THR A 57 24.58 10.63 12.84
N ASP A 58 24.89 9.64 12.01
CA ASP A 58 26.27 9.24 11.67
C ASP A 58 27.06 10.42 11.06
N VAL A 59 26.45 11.17 10.13
CA VAL A 59 27.08 12.36 9.51
C VAL A 59 27.38 13.42 10.57
N ILE A 60 26.45 13.69 11.49
CA ILE A 60 26.63 14.67 12.56
C ILE A 60 27.75 14.23 13.52
N GLU A 61 27.79 12.95 13.90
CA GLU A 61 28.82 12.40 14.79
C GLU A 61 30.20 12.45 14.14
N ILE A 62 30.31 12.04 12.88
CA ILE A 62 31.56 12.11 12.10
C ILE A 62 32.02 13.57 11.97
N GLY A 63 31.10 14.50 11.69
CA GLY A 63 31.40 15.93 11.64
C GLY A 63 31.99 16.48 12.94
N LYS A 64 31.46 16.05 14.09
CA LYS A 64 32.00 16.43 15.41
C LYS A 64 33.40 15.86 15.65
N GLU A 65 33.65 14.60 15.27
CA GLU A 65 34.98 14.00 15.38
C GLU A 65 36.00 14.71 14.49
N ILE A 66 35.65 15.04 13.23
CA ILE A 66 36.51 15.83 12.35
C ILE A 66 36.83 17.19 12.98
N GLN A 67 35.82 17.89 13.50
CA GLN A 67 36.00 19.19 14.16
C GLN A 67 36.94 19.11 15.38
N LYS A 68 37.00 17.96 16.05
CA LYS A 68 37.90 17.71 17.19
C LYS A 68 39.34 17.40 16.75
N TRP A 69 39.53 16.64 15.67
CA TRP A 69 40.86 16.25 15.18
C TRP A 69 41.55 17.33 14.38
N HIS A 70 40.81 18.10 13.57
CA HIS A 70 41.35 19.17 12.73
C HIS A 70 42.25 20.19 13.49
N PRO A 71 41.82 20.80 14.61
CA PRO A 71 42.68 21.72 15.36
C PRO A 71 43.84 21.00 16.06
N ARG A 72 43.70 19.71 16.39
CA ARG A 72 44.78 18.92 17.01
C ARG A 72 45.91 18.64 16.02
N ILE A 73 45.57 18.38 14.76
CA ILE A 73 46.53 18.25 13.66
C ILE A 73 47.30 19.56 13.49
N ALA A 74 46.59 20.70 13.43
CA ALA A 74 47.23 22.02 13.33
C ALA A 74 48.18 22.30 14.50
N LYS A 75 47.77 21.95 15.73
CA LYS A 75 48.61 22.08 16.93
C LYS A 75 49.85 21.18 16.88
N ALA A 76 49.71 19.92 16.45
CA ALA A 76 50.82 18.98 16.35
C ALA A 76 51.85 19.43 15.30
N LYS A 77 51.38 19.93 14.15
CA LYS A 77 52.22 20.55 13.11
C LYS A 77 52.99 21.76 13.65
N GLY A 78 52.29 22.67 14.33
CA GLY A 78 52.90 23.87 14.92
C GLY A 78 53.94 23.56 15.99
N ALA A 79 53.80 22.44 16.70
CA ALA A 79 54.75 21.97 17.71
C ALA A 79 55.91 21.11 17.15
N GLY A 80 55.97 20.90 15.83
CA GLY A 80 57.01 20.09 15.18
C GLY A 80 56.89 18.57 15.41
N ARG A 81 55.78 18.10 15.98
CA ARG A 81 55.49 16.67 16.19
C ARG A 81 54.79 16.07 14.96
N LEU A 82 55.56 15.94 13.88
CA LEU A 82 55.07 15.48 12.57
C LEU A 82 54.58 14.02 12.59
N ASP A 83 55.17 13.19 13.46
CA ASP A 83 54.77 11.84 13.81
C ASP A 83 53.29 11.79 14.23
N LEU A 84 52.89 12.59 15.21
CA LEU A 84 51.51 12.67 15.69
C LEU A 84 50.57 13.36 14.70
N ALA A 85 51.09 14.34 13.94
CA ALA A 85 50.31 15.03 12.93
C ALA A 85 49.88 14.07 11.81
N LYS A 86 50.80 13.23 11.30
CA LYS A 86 50.50 12.26 10.23
C LYS A 86 49.45 11.23 10.64
N GLU A 87 49.58 10.64 11.84
CA GLU A 87 48.61 9.67 12.32
C GLU A 87 47.20 10.30 12.49
N ALA A 88 47.15 11.55 12.97
CA ALA A 88 45.89 12.28 13.09
C ALA A 88 45.29 12.68 11.73
N GLU A 89 46.11 13.00 10.73
CA GLU A 89 45.66 13.25 9.34
C GLU A 89 45.07 12.00 8.69
N GLU A 90 45.72 10.84 8.82
CA GLU A 90 45.16 9.57 8.32
C GLU A 90 43.80 9.28 8.95
N ARG A 91 43.66 9.57 10.24
CA ARG A 91 42.38 9.45 10.95
C ARG A 91 41.33 10.43 10.41
N GLU A 92 41.70 11.68 10.15
CA GLU A 92 40.79 12.67 9.55
C GLU A 92 40.34 12.25 8.14
N ILE A 93 41.25 11.75 7.31
CA ILE A 93 40.92 11.22 5.97
C ILE A 93 39.93 10.06 6.08
N ASN A 94 40.17 9.13 7.00
CA ASN A 94 39.25 8.02 7.25
C ASN A 94 37.86 8.49 7.69
N LEU A 95 37.80 9.50 8.58
CA LEU A 95 36.54 10.11 9.00
C LEU A 95 35.83 10.81 7.84
N LEU A 96 36.56 11.54 6.99
CA LEU A 96 35.98 12.19 5.79
C LEU A 96 35.41 11.17 4.80
N CYS A 97 36.11 10.07 4.56
CA CYS A 97 35.62 8.96 3.74
C CYS A 97 34.35 8.33 4.32
N GLN A 98 34.33 8.07 5.64
CA GLN A 98 33.13 7.56 6.32
C GLN A 98 31.97 8.56 6.24
N GLY A 99 32.24 9.85 6.43
CA GLY A 99 31.26 10.92 6.34
C GLY A 99 30.65 11.01 4.95
N LYS A 100 31.47 10.90 3.91
CA LYS A 100 31.00 10.83 2.51
C LYS A 100 30.05 9.65 2.29
N LEU A 101 30.42 8.45 2.74
CA LEU A 101 29.57 7.26 2.60
C LEU A 101 28.25 7.39 3.37
N ALA A 102 28.27 7.94 4.58
CA ALA A 102 27.07 8.19 5.37
C ALA A 102 26.15 9.22 4.69
N TRP A 103 26.74 10.29 4.14
CA TRP A 103 26.00 11.30 3.39
C TRP A 103 25.38 10.74 2.10
N GLU A 104 26.11 9.92 1.34
CA GLU A 104 25.57 9.23 0.16
C GLU A 104 24.39 8.31 0.53
N LYS A 105 24.49 7.56 1.64
CA LYS A 105 23.36 6.75 2.13
C LYS A 105 22.15 7.60 2.49
N MET A 106 22.37 8.73 3.15
CA MET A 106 21.31 9.67 3.51
C MET A 106 20.60 10.23 2.27
N GLU A 107 21.36 10.69 1.27
CA GLU A 107 20.77 11.26 0.05
C GLU A 107 20.04 10.21 -0.78
N ASN A 108 20.60 8.98 -0.88
CA ASN A 108 19.91 7.86 -1.51
C ASN A 108 18.61 7.49 -0.79
N ALA A 109 18.60 7.46 0.54
CA ALA A 109 17.38 7.21 1.32
C ALA A 109 16.34 8.30 1.07
N LYS A 110 16.75 9.58 1.05
CA LYS A 110 15.89 10.72 0.76
C LYS A 110 15.27 10.66 -0.65
N ALA A 111 16.06 10.31 -1.66
CA ALA A 111 15.57 10.11 -3.02
C ALA A 111 14.51 8.99 -3.08
N LYS A 112 14.81 7.83 -2.49
CA LYS A 112 13.86 6.69 -2.43
C LYS A 112 12.58 7.02 -1.67
N ILE A 113 12.65 7.82 -0.60
CA ILE A 113 11.45 8.29 0.12
C ILE A 113 10.58 9.14 -0.80
N LYS A 114 11.19 10.05 -1.58
CA LYS A 114 10.45 10.90 -2.52
C LYS A 114 9.74 10.04 -3.59
N GLU A 115 10.45 9.09 -4.18
CA GLU A 115 9.89 8.14 -5.16
C GLU A 115 8.76 7.30 -4.56
N SER A 116 8.96 6.77 -3.35
CA SER A 116 7.95 5.94 -2.67
C SER A 116 6.69 6.74 -2.33
N LYS A 117 6.82 8.02 -1.97
CA LYS A 117 5.66 8.92 -1.77
C LYS A 117 4.90 9.19 -3.07
N GLN A 118 5.60 9.35 -4.18
CA GLN A 118 4.96 9.50 -5.49
C GLN A 118 4.22 8.22 -5.92
N LEU A 119 4.82 7.06 -5.65
CA LEU A 119 4.18 5.77 -5.88
C LEU A 119 2.92 5.62 -5.02
N LEU A 120 2.99 5.96 -3.74
CA LEU A 120 1.85 5.93 -2.83
C LEU A 120 0.68 6.78 -3.35
N ALA A 121 0.94 8.02 -3.74
CA ALA A 121 -0.09 8.89 -4.33
C ALA A 121 -0.73 8.29 -5.60
N SER A 122 0.08 7.61 -6.43
CA SER A 122 -0.40 6.92 -7.62
C SER A 122 -1.29 5.70 -7.28
N ILE A 123 -0.93 4.95 -6.24
CA ILE A 123 -1.74 3.83 -5.72
C ILE A 123 -3.07 4.35 -5.17
N GLU A 124 -3.06 5.42 -4.38
CA GLU A 124 -4.27 6.04 -3.85
C GLU A 124 -5.22 6.52 -4.97
N GLN A 125 -4.69 7.11 -6.03
CA GLN A 125 -5.48 7.48 -7.20
C GLN A 125 -6.12 6.25 -7.86
N LYS A 126 -5.34 5.20 -8.12
CA LYS A 126 -5.84 3.95 -8.70
C LYS A 126 -6.91 3.30 -7.82
N GLN A 127 -6.74 3.32 -6.49
CA GLN A 127 -7.76 2.82 -5.58
C GLN A 127 -9.08 3.58 -5.70
N LYS A 128 -9.04 4.92 -5.82
CA LYS A 128 -10.24 5.73 -6.04
C LYS A 128 -10.94 5.35 -7.34
N GLU A 129 -10.18 5.21 -8.43
CA GLU A 129 -10.72 4.79 -9.74
C GLU A 129 -11.36 3.39 -9.69
N VAL A 130 -10.69 2.42 -9.06
CA VAL A 130 -11.23 1.06 -8.89
C VAL A 130 -12.48 1.07 -8.03
N ASN A 131 -12.50 1.85 -6.95
CA ASN A 131 -13.68 1.99 -6.09
C ASN A 131 -14.88 2.61 -6.82
N LEU A 132 -14.65 3.62 -7.67
CA LEU A 132 -15.68 4.22 -8.50
C LEU A 132 -16.26 3.19 -9.49
N LYS A 133 -15.39 2.46 -10.21
CA LYS A 133 -15.82 1.41 -11.15
C LYS A 133 -16.62 0.30 -10.47
N ILE A 134 -16.22 -0.12 -9.27
CA ILE A 134 -16.99 -1.10 -8.48
C ILE A 134 -18.37 -0.54 -8.11
N LYS A 135 -18.48 0.75 -7.76
CA LYS A 135 -19.76 1.40 -7.44
C LYS A 135 -20.65 1.51 -8.68
N GLU A 136 -20.10 1.89 -9.82
CA GLU A 136 -20.82 1.97 -11.10
C GLU A 136 -21.40 0.62 -11.53
N LEU A 137 -20.61 -0.45 -11.41
CA LEU A 137 -21.06 -1.81 -11.72
C LEU A 137 -22.16 -2.29 -10.76
N LYS A 138 -22.07 -2.00 -9.46
CA LYS A 138 -23.13 -2.31 -8.49
C LYS A 138 -24.44 -1.59 -8.83
N ASN A 139 -24.36 -0.31 -9.19
CA ASN A 139 -25.53 0.47 -9.59
C ASN A 139 -26.18 -0.04 -10.90
N THR A 140 -25.37 -0.51 -11.85
CA THR A 140 -25.84 -1.06 -13.14
C THR A 140 -26.45 -2.45 -12.99
N GLN A 141 -25.98 -3.24 -12.01
CA GLN A 141 -26.58 -4.51 -11.65
C GLN A 141 -27.95 -4.30 -10.98
N GLN A 142 -28.08 -3.34 -10.05
CA GLN A 142 -29.36 -3.02 -9.40
C GLN A 142 -30.45 -2.48 -10.35
N SER A 143 -30.08 -1.74 -11.39
CA SER A 143 -31.04 -1.25 -12.38
C SER A 143 -31.54 -2.33 -13.36
N ASN A 144 -30.76 -3.39 -13.60
CA ASN A 144 -31.17 -4.52 -14.46
C ASN A 144 -32.12 -5.52 -13.79
N TYR A 145 -32.23 -5.53 -12.45
CA TYR A 145 -33.26 -6.29 -11.73
C TYR A 145 -34.61 -5.56 -11.67
N SER A 146 -34.69 -4.35 -12.22
CA SER A 146 -35.91 -3.53 -12.26
C SER A 146 -36.56 -3.54 -13.65
N TYR A 147 -36.68 -4.70 -14.31
CA TYR A 147 -37.67 -4.87 -15.39
C TYR A 147 -38.00 -6.34 -15.68
N SER A 148 -39.03 -6.86 -15.03
CA SER A 148 -39.95 -7.82 -15.62
C SER A 148 -41.30 -7.68 -14.93
N PRO A 149 -42.24 -6.87 -15.45
CA PRO A 149 -43.62 -6.98 -15.05
C PRO A 149 -44.15 -8.28 -15.67
N PHE A 150 -44.15 -9.35 -14.88
CA PHE A 150 -44.95 -10.53 -15.16
C PHE A 150 -46.41 -10.08 -15.21
N SER A 151 -46.92 -9.93 -16.43
CA SER A 151 -48.33 -9.66 -16.69
C SER A 151 -49.14 -10.88 -16.28
N SER A 152 -49.54 -10.90 -15.02
CA SER A 152 -50.65 -11.71 -14.53
C SER A 152 -51.82 -10.76 -14.34
N SER A 153 -52.87 -11.04 -15.09
CA SER A 153 -54.13 -10.31 -15.03
C SER A 153 -54.72 -10.37 -13.63
N ASP A 154 -55.49 -9.32 -13.33
CA ASP A 154 -56.45 -9.24 -12.26
C ASP A 154 -55.87 -9.08 -10.84
N THR A 155 -55.76 -7.84 -10.37
CA THR A 155 -56.79 -7.25 -9.50
C THR A 155 -56.35 -5.82 -9.12
N ILE A 156 -57.28 -4.89 -9.32
CA ILE A 156 -57.20 -3.46 -8.99
C ILE A 156 -56.94 -3.29 -7.49
N TYR A 157 -55.89 -2.55 -7.09
CA TYR A 157 -55.94 -1.59 -5.98
C TYR A 157 -54.80 -0.55 -6.05
N ASN A 158 -55.21 0.68 -5.77
CA ASN A 158 -54.56 1.98 -5.88
C ASN A 158 -53.04 2.12 -5.68
N SER A 159 -52.52 3.03 -6.52
CA SER A 159 -51.23 3.69 -6.49
C SER A 159 -50.95 4.46 -5.20
N TYR A 160 -49.76 4.27 -4.63
CA TYR A 160 -48.95 5.35 -4.06
C TYR A 160 -47.47 5.07 -4.33
N SER A 161 -46.95 5.73 -5.37
CA SER A 161 -45.52 5.98 -5.52
C SER A 161 -45.11 7.09 -4.55
N THR A 162 -44.25 6.76 -3.60
CA THR A 162 -43.34 7.67 -2.90
C THR A 162 -42.19 6.80 -2.39
N ASP A 163 -41.03 6.75 -3.03
CA ASP A 163 -39.96 7.76 -2.87
C ASP A 163 -39.66 8.09 -1.39
N SER A 164 -39.31 7.05 -0.62
CA SER A 164 -38.41 7.13 0.53
C SER A 164 -38.09 5.69 0.99
N LEU A 165 -36.88 5.20 0.73
CA LEU A 165 -36.38 4.02 1.43
C LEU A 165 -36.36 4.36 2.93
N ASP A 166 -37.33 3.84 3.66
CA ASP A 166 -37.39 3.92 5.12
C ASP A 166 -36.12 3.23 5.67
N PRO A 167 -35.27 3.92 6.46
CA PRO A 167 -34.10 3.31 7.11
C PRO A 167 -34.44 2.07 7.94
N LEU A 168 -35.70 1.86 8.30
CA LEU A 168 -36.19 0.66 8.97
C LEU A 168 -36.28 -0.53 8.01
N GLU A 169 -36.73 -0.32 6.78
CA GLU A 169 -36.87 -1.37 5.76
C GLU A 169 -35.51 -1.93 5.34
N GLU A 170 -34.49 -1.05 5.22
CA GLU A 170 -33.12 -1.47 4.93
C GLU A 170 -32.52 -2.35 6.05
N LYS A 171 -32.87 -2.07 7.31
CA LYS A 171 -32.47 -2.91 8.46
C LYS A 171 -33.18 -4.25 8.46
N PHE A 172 -34.45 -4.29 8.09
CA PHE A 172 -35.21 -5.53 7.97
C PHE A 172 -34.65 -6.40 6.84
N ALA A 173 -34.37 -5.81 5.67
CA ALA A 173 -33.74 -6.51 4.56
C ALA A 173 -32.37 -7.10 4.94
N GLN A 174 -31.54 -6.36 5.67
CA GLN A 174 -30.25 -6.87 6.17
C GLN A 174 -30.43 -8.03 7.16
N TRP A 175 -31.41 -7.94 8.05
CA TRP A 175 -31.68 -8.99 9.03
C TRP A 175 -32.20 -10.27 8.39
N GLU A 176 -33.05 -10.17 7.36
CA GLU A 176 -33.57 -11.33 6.61
C GLU A 176 -32.47 -12.06 5.84
N ILE A 177 -31.55 -11.31 5.20
CA ILE A 177 -30.36 -11.88 4.53
C ILE A 177 -29.49 -12.64 5.55
N ASP A 178 -29.26 -12.07 6.73
CA ASP A 178 -28.49 -12.74 7.79
C ASP A 178 -29.16 -14.02 8.33
N GLN A 179 -30.49 -14.07 8.32
CA GLN A 179 -31.24 -15.27 8.70
C GLN A 179 -31.10 -16.36 7.63
N GLU A 180 -31.25 -16.03 6.34
CA GLU A 180 -31.03 -16.98 5.24
C GLU A 180 -29.60 -17.53 5.21
N LEU A 181 -28.61 -16.68 5.48
CA LEU A 181 -27.21 -17.12 5.52
C LEU A 181 -26.93 -18.10 6.67
N LYS A 182 -27.65 -17.96 7.79
CA LYS A 182 -27.60 -18.89 8.92
C LYS A 182 -28.31 -20.20 8.64
N THR A 183 -29.42 -20.21 7.91
CA THR A 183 -30.13 -21.44 7.53
C THR A 183 -29.30 -22.23 6.51
N MET A 184 -28.65 -21.55 5.56
CA MET A 184 -27.74 -22.19 4.61
C MET A 184 -26.46 -22.75 5.24
N LYS A 185 -25.95 -22.12 6.31
CA LYS A 185 -24.78 -22.64 7.05
C LYS A 185 -25.07 -23.86 7.92
N LYS A 186 -26.35 -24.21 8.10
CA LYS A 186 -26.78 -25.27 9.01
C LYS A 186 -27.22 -26.55 8.29
N ASN A 187 -27.31 -26.51 6.95
CA ASN A 187 -27.42 -27.67 6.07
C ASN A 187 -26.05 -28.00 5.47
#